data_AF-A0A085FIV9-F1
#
_entry.id   AF-A0A085FIV9-F1
#
_cell.length_a   1.000
_cell.length_b   1.000
_cell.length_c   1.000
_cell.angle_alpha   90.00
_cell.angle_beta   90.00
_cell.angle_gamma   90.00
#
_symmetry.space_group_name_H-M   'P 1'
#
loop_
_entity.id
_entity.type
_entity.pdbx_description
1 polymer ?
#
loop_
_entity_poly.entity_id
_entity_poly.type
_entity_poly.pdbx_seq_one_letter_code
_entity_poly.pdbx_strand_id
1 'polypeptide(L)'
;MPCRASGLPPRGRSVSVADIFGVALRAAGSIALAGLLVACTGGARPVGDFGRAAPSFTHDTAMPAVGGWLARQRKEPYSDFNQTDQEDEMHNRVWRFLIAAHAKDWFYDIAVEWQRTRILPEVDRNFSVDRYYNWLKTTRYESSRVRYATVGRHIAADLDTVPGTFKSICEVVEVDRQRAIALANLSGLGPDEARNVANRKAENDIHIAWFVRALNYRYQSYNYALDHLLVETPHEQSLAVDEALRRMSGFVDRANRRDFCGDGGAGMRRSDVVIPSRYETQVIDREIVLPK
;
A
#
# COMPACT_ATOMS: atom_id res chain seq x y z
N MET A 1 27.04 -85.85 7.56
CA MET A 1 27.29 -84.42 7.82
C MET A 1 28.01 -83.83 6.60
N PRO A 2 27.36 -83.02 5.75
CA PRO A 2 28.04 -82.30 4.67
C PRO A 2 28.13 -80.78 4.93
N CYS A 3 29.21 -80.21 4.37
CA CYS A 3 29.64 -78.82 4.47
C CYS A 3 28.64 -77.83 3.84
N ARG A 4 28.47 -76.68 4.49
CA ARG A 4 27.62 -75.56 4.05
C ARG A 4 28.47 -74.56 3.26
N ALA A 5 28.09 -74.31 2.01
CA ALA A 5 28.77 -73.38 1.12
C ALA A 5 28.53 -71.91 1.52
N SER A 6 29.61 -71.14 1.50
CA SER A 6 29.70 -69.72 1.83
C SER A 6 29.09 -68.86 0.71
N GLY A 7 28.13 -67.98 1.04
CA GLY A 7 27.63 -66.96 0.13
C GLY A 7 28.52 -65.70 0.13
N LEU A 8 28.90 -65.22 -1.05
CA LEU A 8 29.56 -63.92 -1.24
C LEU A 8 28.56 -62.76 -1.01
N PRO A 9 28.97 -61.65 -0.36
CA PRO A 9 28.12 -60.47 -0.23
C PRO A 9 28.01 -59.70 -1.55
N PRO A 10 26.89 -59.00 -1.82
CA PRO A 10 26.69 -58.24 -3.04
C PRO A 10 27.62 -57.02 -3.11
N ARG A 11 28.19 -56.77 -4.29
CA ARG A 11 28.99 -55.58 -4.61
C ARG A 11 28.13 -54.33 -4.43
N GLY A 12 28.53 -53.44 -3.52
CA GLY A 12 27.92 -52.12 -3.35
C GLY A 12 28.04 -51.30 -4.63
N ARG A 13 26.92 -50.70 -5.07
CA ARG A 13 26.92 -49.67 -6.13
C ARG A 13 27.74 -48.49 -5.63
N SER A 14 28.88 -48.21 -6.26
CA SER A 14 29.60 -46.95 -6.05
C SER A 14 28.81 -45.82 -6.70
N VAL A 15 28.27 -44.91 -5.88
CA VAL A 15 27.67 -43.67 -6.37
C VAL A 15 28.80 -42.78 -6.90
N SER A 16 28.77 -42.45 -8.18
CA SER A 16 29.79 -41.62 -8.81
C SER A 16 29.64 -40.17 -8.33
N VAL A 17 30.76 -39.49 -8.10
CA VAL A 17 30.79 -38.06 -7.74
C VAL A 17 30.06 -37.22 -8.81
N ALA A 18 30.09 -37.64 -10.07
CA ALA A 18 29.35 -37.00 -11.17
C ALA A 18 27.81 -37.06 -10.99
N ASP A 19 27.28 -38.13 -10.40
CA ASP A 19 25.84 -38.25 -10.13
C ASP A 19 25.42 -37.32 -8.99
N ILE A 20 26.28 -37.14 -7.98
CA ILE A 20 26.07 -36.20 -6.87
C ILE A 20 26.07 -34.75 -7.39
N PHE A 21 27.03 -34.39 -8.24
CA PHE A 21 27.06 -33.07 -8.88
C PHE A 21 25.85 -32.83 -9.79
N GLY A 22 25.42 -33.84 -10.56
CA GLY A 22 24.23 -33.74 -11.42
C GLY A 22 22.93 -33.57 -10.63
N VAL A 23 22.79 -34.25 -9.48
CA VAL A 23 21.65 -34.09 -8.57
C VAL A 23 21.70 -32.72 -7.88
N ALA A 24 22.87 -32.27 -7.43
CA ALA A 24 23.04 -30.95 -6.82
C ALA A 24 22.73 -29.80 -7.79
N LEU A 25 23.17 -29.90 -9.05
CA LEU A 25 22.89 -28.89 -10.09
C LEU A 25 21.41 -28.85 -10.46
N ARG A 26 20.75 -30.02 -10.54
CA ARG A 26 19.31 -30.12 -10.78
C ARG A 26 18.50 -29.59 -9.59
N ALA A 27 18.89 -29.93 -8.36
CA ALA A 27 18.26 -29.39 -7.15
C ALA A 27 18.44 -27.87 -7.06
N ALA A 28 19.63 -27.34 -7.36
CA ALA A 28 19.87 -25.91 -7.42
C ALA A 28 19.04 -25.22 -8.52
N GLY A 29 18.92 -25.84 -9.70
CA GLY A 29 18.06 -25.36 -10.78
C GLY A 29 16.58 -25.38 -10.42
N SER A 30 16.10 -26.42 -9.73
CA SER A 30 14.72 -26.52 -9.24
C SER A 30 14.43 -25.51 -8.13
N ILE A 31 15.39 -25.25 -7.24
CA ILE A 31 15.28 -24.21 -6.19
C ILE A 31 15.28 -22.81 -6.82
N ALA A 32 16.13 -22.56 -7.82
CA ALA A 32 16.15 -21.30 -8.55
C ALA A 32 14.84 -21.07 -9.32
N LEU A 33 14.30 -22.11 -9.96
CA LEU A 33 13.02 -22.03 -10.69
C LEU A 33 11.83 -21.89 -9.73
N ALA A 34 11.84 -22.58 -8.58
CA ALA A 34 10.84 -22.41 -7.53
C ALA A 34 10.92 -21.01 -6.91
N GLY A 35 12.13 -20.47 -6.70
CA GLY A 35 12.34 -19.09 -6.26
C GLY A 35 11.83 -18.06 -7.27
N LEU A 36 12.03 -18.32 -8.56
CA LEU A 36 11.51 -17.47 -9.64
C LEU A 36 9.98 -17.56 -9.74
N LEU A 37 9.39 -18.74 -9.52
CA LEU A 37 7.94 -18.93 -9.48
C LEU A 37 7.31 -18.28 -8.24
N VAL A 38 7.96 -18.34 -7.07
CA VAL A 38 7.53 -17.61 -5.88
C VAL A 38 7.61 -16.09 -6.11
N ALA A 39 8.65 -15.60 -6.79
CA ALA A 39 8.76 -14.21 -7.19
C ALA A 39 7.65 -13.78 -8.17
N CYS A 40 7.21 -14.66 -9.07
CA CYS A 40 6.07 -14.42 -9.96
C CYS A 40 4.71 -14.54 -9.24
N THR A 41 4.60 -15.30 -8.15
CA THR A 41 3.38 -15.37 -7.32
C THR A 41 3.27 -14.28 -6.27
N GLY A 42 4.31 -13.45 -6.08
CA GLY A 42 4.28 -12.22 -5.27
C GLY A 42 3.52 -11.07 -5.94
N GLY A 43 2.40 -11.37 -6.62
CA GLY A 43 1.44 -10.36 -7.05
C GLY A 43 0.85 -9.63 -5.85
N ALA A 44 0.22 -8.45 -6.03
CA ALA A 44 -0.20 -7.71 -4.84
C ALA A 44 -1.21 -8.51 -4.02
N ARG A 45 -1.01 -8.41 -2.70
CA ARG A 45 -1.77 -9.12 -1.67
C ARG A 45 -3.27 -9.02 -1.93
N PRO A 46 -4.03 -10.14 -1.78
CA PRO A 46 -5.48 -10.10 -1.89
C PRO A 46 -6.08 -9.06 -0.94
N VAL A 47 -7.17 -8.42 -1.37
CA VAL A 47 -7.91 -7.46 -0.55
C VAL A 47 -9.18 -8.10 0.00
N GLY A 48 -9.47 -7.81 1.27
CA GLY A 48 -10.76 -8.08 1.88
C GLY A 48 -11.75 -6.94 1.64
N ASP A 49 -12.89 -7.01 2.33
CA ASP A 49 -13.92 -5.98 2.27
C ASP A 49 -13.36 -4.60 2.66
N PHE A 50 -13.84 -3.55 1.98
CA PHE A 50 -13.32 -2.18 2.05
C PHE A 50 -11.90 -1.98 1.50
N GLY A 51 -11.29 -3.01 0.91
CA GLY A 51 -9.96 -2.93 0.31
C GLY A 51 -8.81 -3.07 1.32
N ARG A 52 -9.09 -3.59 2.52
CA ARG A 52 -8.05 -3.89 3.52
C ARG A 52 -7.19 -5.06 3.06
N ALA A 53 -5.97 -5.14 3.57
CA ALA A 53 -5.10 -6.29 3.32
C ALA A 53 -5.70 -7.59 3.88
N ALA A 54 -5.90 -8.62 3.03
CA ALA A 54 -6.43 -9.90 3.48
C ALA A 54 -5.33 -10.76 4.13
N PRO A 55 -5.61 -11.54 5.19
CA PRO A 55 -4.63 -12.42 5.80
C PRO A 55 -4.00 -13.39 4.80
N SER A 56 -2.67 -13.53 4.81
CA SER A 56 -1.94 -14.46 3.95
C SER A 56 -0.56 -14.79 4.51
N PHE A 57 -0.26 -16.09 4.66
CA PHE A 57 1.05 -16.55 5.14
C PHE A 57 2.22 -15.99 4.31
N THR A 58 2.07 -15.92 3.00
CA THR A 58 3.12 -15.41 2.11
C THR A 58 3.43 -13.94 2.42
N HIS A 59 2.41 -13.10 2.59
CA HIS A 59 2.55 -11.65 2.78
C HIS A 59 2.76 -11.22 4.23
N ASP A 60 2.33 -12.04 5.19
CA ASP A 60 2.38 -11.74 6.62
C ASP A 60 3.54 -12.45 7.33
N THR A 61 4.15 -13.49 6.74
CA THR A 61 5.25 -14.24 7.37
C THR A 61 6.46 -14.36 6.45
N ALA A 62 6.29 -14.94 5.26
CA ALA A 62 7.44 -15.27 4.40
C ALA A 62 8.13 -14.02 3.84
N MET A 63 7.37 -13.09 3.24
CA MET A 63 7.92 -11.88 2.64
C MET A 63 8.53 -10.92 3.68
N PRO A 64 7.88 -10.62 4.83
CA PRO A 64 8.49 -9.80 5.87
C PRO A 64 9.80 -10.38 6.43
N ALA A 65 9.90 -11.71 6.56
CA ALA A 65 11.13 -12.35 7.02
C ALA A 65 12.31 -12.14 6.05
N VAL A 66 12.07 -12.34 4.75
CA VAL A 66 13.06 -12.05 3.69
C VAL A 66 13.40 -10.55 3.67
N GLY A 67 12.37 -9.72 3.81
CA GLY A 67 12.43 -8.28 3.96
C GLY A 67 13.36 -7.78 5.04
N GLY A 68 13.15 -8.27 6.26
CA GLY A 68 13.95 -7.89 7.42
C GLY A 68 15.42 -8.25 7.26
N TRP A 69 15.71 -9.40 6.64
CA TRP A 69 17.09 -9.77 6.30
C TRP A 69 17.73 -8.79 5.31
N LEU A 70 17.00 -8.43 4.25
CA LEU A 70 17.47 -7.48 3.24
C LEU A 70 17.60 -6.06 3.79
N ALA A 71 16.66 -5.60 4.61
CA ALA A 71 16.69 -4.30 5.28
C ALA A 71 17.92 -4.15 6.19
N ARG A 72 18.25 -5.21 6.96
CA ARG A 72 19.47 -5.26 7.79
C ARG A 72 20.74 -5.19 6.94
N GLN A 73 20.80 -5.91 5.82
CA GLN A 73 21.91 -5.82 4.86
C GLN A 73 22.06 -4.39 4.30
N ARG A 74 20.94 -3.70 4.06
CA ARG A 74 20.92 -2.29 3.62
C ARG A 74 21.12 -1.26 4.74
N LYS A 75 21.24 -1.69 6.00
CA LYS A 75 21.34 -0.82 7.19
C LYS A 75 20.13 0.11 7.37
N GLU A 76 18.95 -0.33 6.95
CA GLU A 76 17.69 0.36 7.22
C GLU A 76 17.29 0.19 8.70
N PRO A 77 16.55 1.15 9.30
CA PRO A 77 16.02 0.99 10.66
C PRO A 77 15.12 -0.23 10.73
N TYR A 78 15.51 -1.24 11.51
CA TYR A 78 14.74 -2.47 11.72
C TYR A 78 14.59 -2.73 13.21
N SER A 79 13.36 -2.90 13.68
CA SER A 79 13.09 -3.21 15.09
C SER A 79 12.82 -4.69 15.32
N ASP A 80 13.46 -5.26 16.34
CA ASP A 80 13.26 -6.62 16.83
C ASP A 80 12.04 -6.74 17.77
N PHE A 81 11.30 -5.66 18.02
CA PHE A 81 10.08 -5.70 18.83
C PHE A 81 8.92 -6.42 18.11
N ASN A 82 8.01 -6.98 18.90
CA ASN A 82 6.75 -7.49 18.35
C ASN A 82 5.90 -6.33 17.81
N GLN A 83 5.13 -6.59 16.74
CA GLN A 83 4.12 -5.65 16.27
C GLN A 83 2.90 -5.66 17.19
N THR A 84 2.24 -4.51 17.33
CA THR A 84 0.97 -4.41 18.06
C THR A 84 -0.21 -4.53 17.11
N ASP A 85 -1.38 -4.88 17.66
CA ASP A 85 -2.62 -4.96 16.88
C ASP A 85 -2.96 -3.62 16.19
N GLN A 86 -2.60 -2.48 16.79
CA GLN A 86 -2.76 -1.15 16.21
C GLN A 86 -1.86 -0.95 14.98
N GLU A 87 -0.61 -1.44 15.04
CA GLU A 87 0.32 -1.39 13.91
C GLU A 87 -0.21 -2.25 12.76
N ASP A 88 -0.71 -3.45 13.06
CA ASP A 88 -1.30 -4.33 12.07
C ASP A 88 -2.56 -3.74 11.42
N GLU A 89 -3.47 -3.16 12.22
CA GLU A 89 -4.67 -2.51 11.69
C GLU A 89 -4.31 -1.28 10.84
N MET A 90 -3.32 -0.47 11.26
CA MET A 90 -2.79 0.64 10.46
C MET A 90 -2.26 0.12 9.12
N HIS A 91 -1.40 -0.91 9.13
CA HIS A 91 -0.84 -1.48 7.90
C HIS A 91 -1.95 -1.98 6.97
N ASN A 92 -2.94 -2.69 7.49
CA ASN A 92 -4.04 -3.24 6.73
C ASN A 92 -4.93 -2.17 6.09
N ARG A 93 -5.13 -1.02 6.75
CA ARG A 93 -5.90 0.11 6.23
C ARG A 93 -5.12 0.92 5.21
N VAL A 94 -3.84 1.22 5.51
CA VAL A 94 -2.94 1.92 4.58
C VAL A 94 -2.81 1.14 3.27
N TRP A 95 -2.79 -0.20 3.35
CA TRP A 95 -2.71 -1.09 2.20
C TRP A 95 -3.71 -0.76 1.08
N ARG A 96 -4.96 -0.41 1.43
CA ARG A 96 -5.97 0.00 0.44
C ARG A 96 -5.50 1.16 -0.44
N PHE A 97 -4.85 2.15 0.16
CA PHE A 97 -4.41 3.35 -0.56
C PHE A 97 -3.24 3.06 -1.46
N LEU A 98 -2.45 2.05 -1.11
CA LEU A 98 -1.34 1.51 -1.88
C LEU A 98 -1.82 0.63 -3.04
N ILE A 99 -2.97 -0.01 -2.89
CA ILE A 99 -3.58 -0.87 -3.92
C ILE A 99 -5.08 -0.63 -4.05
N ALA A 100 -5.51 0.35 -4.86
CA ALA A 100 -6.95 0.46 -5.12
C ALA A 100 -7.42 -0.66 -6.05
N ALA A 101 -8.30 -1.52 -5.53
CA ALA A 101 -8.94 -2.57 -6.32
C ALA A 101 -9.74 -2.03 -7.53
N HIS A 102 -10.33 -0.83 -7.39
CA HIS A 102 -11.03 -0.12 -8.48
C HIS A 102 -10.08 0.64 -9.42
N ALA A 103 -8.78 0.66 -9.10
CA ALA A 103 -7.74 1.40 -9.80
C ALA A 103 -6.61 0.49 -10.31
N LYS A 104 -6.84 -0.83 -10.36
CA LYS A 104 -5.81 -1.82 -10.73
C LYS A 104 -5.10 -1.50 -12.05
N ASP A 105 -5.80 -0.85 -12.99
CA ASP A 105 -5.24 -0.55 -14.31
C ASP A 105 -4.35 0.70 -14.34
N TRP A 106 -4.48 1.63 -13.37
CA TRP A 106 -3.76 2.91 -13.40
C TRP A 106 -2.94 3.17 -12.13
N PHE A 107 -3.41 2.79 -10.95
CA PHE A 107 -2.71 3.06 -9.69
C PHE A 107 -1.70 1.97 -9.33
N TYR A 108 -1.82 0.78 -9.91
CA TYR A 108 -1.09 -0.39 -9.46
C TYR A 108 0.39 -0.33 -9.87
N ASP A 109 1.25 -0.58 -8.90
CA ASP A 109 2.62 -1.00 -9.15
C ASP A 109 2.91 -2.22 -8.29
N ILE A 110 3.23 -3.36 -8.93
CA ILE A 110 3.58 -4.62 -8.26
C ILE A 110 4.72 -4.40 -7.24
N ALA A 111 5.54 -3.38 -7.44
CA ALA A 111 6.60 -3.01 -6.50
C ALA A 111 6.11 -2.67 -5.09
N VAL A 112 4.84 -2.30 -4.90
CA VAL A 112 4.37 -1.77 -3.61
C VAL A 112 4.31 -2.84 -2.50
N GLU A 113 3.94 -4.08 -2.81
CA GLU A 113 4.06 -5.19 -1.84
C GLU A 113 5.52 -5.51 -1.50
N TRP A 114 6.39 -5.47 -2.51
CA TRP A 114 7.81 -5.76 -2.35
C TRP A 114 8.54 -4.66 -1.58
N GLN A 115 8.11 -3.41 -1.71
CA GLN A 115 8.57 -2.29 -0.90
C GLN A 115 8.04 -2.38 0.53
N ARG A 116 6.74 -2.68 0.73
CA ARG A 116 6.12 -2.91 2.05
C ARG A 116 6.86 -3.94 2.86
N THR A 117 7.16 -5.06 2.23
CA THR A 117 7.88 -6.15 2.86
C THR A 117 9.38 -5.91 2.85
N ARG A 118 9.87 -4.71 2.50
CA ARG A 118 11.30 -4.32 2.49
C ARG A 118 12.20 -5.23 1.65
N ILE A 119 11.63 -5.97 0.70
CA ILE A 119 12.41 -6.76 -0.24
C ILE A 119 13.05 -5.84 -1.27
N LEU A 120 12.28 -4.89 -1.80
CA LEU A 120 12.81 -3.77 -2.57
C LEU A 120 13.07 -2.58 -1.65
N PRO A 121 14.13 -1.79 -1.91
CA PRO A 121 14.28 -0.50 -1.25
C PRO A 121 13.09 0.41 -1.61
N GLU A 122 12.86 1.43 -0.80
CA GLU A 122 11.95 2.52 -1.15
C GLU A 122 12.44 3.18 -2.44
N VAL A 123 11.81 2.80 -3.57
CA VAL A 123 12.08 3.40 -4.86
C VAL A 123 11.01 4.45 -5.09
N ASP A 124 11.46 5.69 -5.25
CA ASP A 124 10.63 6.77 -5.73
C ASP A 124 10.29 6.53 -7.21
N ARG A 125 9.21 5.80 -7.46
CA ARG A 125 8.62 5.71 -8.79
C ARG A 125 7.75 6.94 -8.94
N ASN A 126 8.16 7.86 -9.81
CA ASN A 126 7.41 9.06 -10.13
C ASN A 126 5.98 8.68 -10.49
N PHE A 127 5.05 9.07 -9.63
CA PHE A 127 3.63 8.92 -9.88
C PHE A 127 3.22 9.96 -10.93
N SER A 128 2.77 9.52 -12.10
CA SER A 128 2.36 10.42 -13.17
C SER A 128 0.85 10.68 -13.06
N VAL A 129 0.46 11.92 -12.76
CA VAL A 129 -0.94 12.31 -12.50
C VAL A 129 -1.86 12.10 -13.71
N ASP A 130 -1.29 12.07 -14.91
CA ASP A 130 -1.98 11.85 -16.18
C ASP A 130 -2.50 10.41 -16.34
N ARG A 131 -1.92 9.45 -15.62
CA ARG A 131 -2.22 8.03 -15.81
C ARG A 131 -3.68 7.69 -15.54
N TYR A 132 -4.27 8.28 -14.51
CA TYR A 132 -5.70 8.08 -14.22
C TYR A 132 -6.58 8.58 -15.35
N TYR A 133 -6.29 9.77 -15.84
CA TYR A 133 -7.03 10.37 -16.93
C TYR A 133 -6.85 9.59 -18.25
N ASN A 134 -5.65 9.13 -18.56
CA ASN A 134 -5.39 8.29 -19.73
C ASN A 134 -6.18 6.97 -19.67
N TRP A 135 -6.25 6.33 -18.50
CA TRP A 135 -7.11 5.16 -18.28
C TRP A 135 -8.60 5.51 -18.49
N LEU A 136 -9.06 6.62 -17.90
CA LEU A 136 -10.44 7.06 -18.01
C LEU A 136 -10.84 7.41 -19.46
N LYS A 137 -9.90 7.97 -20.23
CA LYS A 137 -10.07 8.31 -21.64
C LYS A 137 -10.14 7.09 -22.54
N THR A 138 -9.33 6.07 -22.28
CA THR A 138 -9.24 4.84 -23.08
C THR A 138 -10.31 3.80 -22.72
N THR A 139 -10.86 3.89 -21.50
CA THR A 139 -11.97 3.05 -21.07
C THR A 139 -13.25 3.41 -21.80
N ARG A 140 -13.96 2.39 -22.29
CA ARG A 140 -15.24 2.55 -22.98
C ARG A 140 -16.34 2.86 -21.96
N TYR A 141 -17.04 3.97 -22.17
CA TYR A 141 -18.20 4.38 -21.39
C TYR A 141 -19.39 4.60 -22.30
N GLU A 142 -20.59 4.27 -21.83
CA GLU A 142 -21.85 4.50 -22.55
C GLU A 142 -22.17 6.00 -22.72
N SER A 143 -21.67 6.85 -21.80
CA SER A 143 -21.81 8.31 -21.89
C SER A 143 -20.80 9.04 -21.01
N SER A 144 -20.59 10.34 -21.27
CA SER A 144 -19.79 11.21 -20.40
C SER A 144 -20.31 11.24 -18.97
N ARG A 145 -21.64 11.16 -18.79
CA ARG A 145 -22.28 11.03 -17.48
C ARG A 145 -21.73 9.83 -16.68
N VAL A 146 -21.65 8.65 -17.30
CA VAL A 146 -21.09 7.46 -16.61
C VAL A 146 -19.60 7.66 -16.28
N ARG A 147 -18.86 8.38 -17.12
CA ARG A 147 -17.46 8.71 -16.87
C ARG A 147 -17.29 9.60 -15.64
N TYR A 148 -18.03 10.71 -15.53
CA TYR A 148 -18.03 11.56 -14.33
C TYR A 148 -18.47 10.81 -13.07
N ALA A 149 -19.56 10.02 -13.17
CA ALA A 149 -20.03 9.19 -12.06
C ALA A 149 -18.96 8.18 -11.60
N THR A 150 -18.11 7.69 -12.51
CA THR A 150 -17.00 6.79 -12.16
C THR A 150 -15.95 7.51 -11.32
N VAL A 151 -15.55 8.72 -11.70
CA VAL A 151 -14.62 9.55 -10.90
C VAL A 151 -15.20 9.80 -9.51
N GLY A 152 -16.47 10.22 -9.44
CA GLY A 152 -17.16 10.44 -8.17
C GLY A 152 -17.19 9.19 -7.27
N ARG A 153 -17.45 8.00 -7.84
CA ARG A 153 -17.42 6.73 -7.07
C ARG A 153 -16.03 6.41 -6.53
N HIS A 154 -14.97 6.68 -7.29
CA HIS A 154 -13.60 6.41 -6.84
C HIS A 154 -13.22 7.33 -5.67
N ILE A 155 -13.56 8.63 -5.76
CA ILE A 155 -13.36 9.59 -4.67
C ILE A 155 -14.18 9.18 -3.44
N ALA A 156 -15.45 8.80 -3.62
CA ALA A 156 -16.32 8.38 -2.53
C ALA A 156 -15.75 7.15 -1.80
N ALA A 157 -15.27 6.15 -2.54
CA ALA A 157 -14.67 4.96 -1.95
C ALA A 157 -13.43 5.29 -1.11
N ASP A 158 -12.65 6.30 -1.51
CA ASP A 158 -11.51 6.76 -0.72
C ASP A 158 -12.00 7.53 0.54
N LEU A 159 -12.95 8.46 0.38
CA LEU A 159 -13.56 9.20 1.50
C LEU A 159 -14.19 8.30 2.57
N ASP A 160 -14.76 7.16 2.18
CA ASP A 160 -15.37 6.21 3.13
C ASP A 160 -14.34 5.53 4.04
N THR A 161 -13.07 5.49 3.63
CA THR A 161 -12.01 4.71 4.31
C THR A 161 -10.95 5.59 4.96
N VAL A 162 -10.77 6.82 4.49
CA VAL A 162 -9.81 7.78 5.05
C VAL A 162 -10.04 8.03 6.56
N PRO A 163 -11.26 8.28 7.07
CA PRO A 163 -11.46 8.55 8.50
C PRO A 163 -11.00 7.39 9.40
N GLY A 164 -11.31 6.16 9.01
CA GLY A 164 -10.86 4.97 9.75
C GLY A 164 -9.34 4.77 9.68
N THR A 165 -8.71 5.15 8.56
CA THR A 165 -7.25 5.10 8.40
C THR A 165 -6.54 6.16 9.24
N PHE A 166 -7.11 7.37 9.33
CA PHE A 166 -6.63 8.42 10.24
C PHE A 166 -6.67 7.96 11.69
N LYS A 167 -7.78 7.34 12.10
CA LYS A 167 -7.93 6.78 13.44
C LYS A 167 -6.84 5.75 13.76
N SER A 168 -6.62 4.77 12.88
CA SER A 168 -5.58 3.74 13.12
C SER A 168 -4.17 4.32 13.16
N ILE A 169 -3.88 5.33 12.32
CA ILE A 169 -2.58 6.02 12.37
C ILE A 169 -2.41 6.75 13.71
N CYS A 170 -3.47 7.41 14.19
CA CYS A 170 -3.42 8.08 15.49
C CYS A 170 -3.16 7.10 16.64
N GLU A 171 -3.79 5.93 16.62
CA GLU A 171 -3.56 4.88 17.62
C GLU A 171 -2.10 4.42 17.64
N VAL A 172 -1.45 4.26 16.48
CA VAL A 172 -0.02 3.92 16.39
C VAL A 172 0.87 5.06 16.90
N VAL A 173 0.55 6.31 16.58
CA VAL A 173 1.28 7.48 17.10
C VAL A 173 1.22 7.52 18.63
N GLU A 174 0.07 7.20 19.21
CA GLU A 174 -0.09 7.12 20.67
C GLU A 174 0.70 5.94 21.27
N VAL A 175 0.72 4.78 20.62
CA VAL A 175 1.55 3.64 21.02
C VAL A 175 3.05 4.02 21.00
N ASP A 176 3.52 4.71 19.96
CA ASP A 176 4.90 5.19 19.89
C ASP A 176 5.23 6.22 20.98
N ARG A 177 4.27 7.10 21.31
CA ARG A 177 4.40 8.03 22.44
C ARG A 177 4.54 7.29 23.76
N GLN A 178 3.71 6.27 23.99
CA GLN A 178 3.76 5.45 25.19
C GLN A 178 5.07 4.67 25.32
N ARG A 179 5.59 4.11 24.21
CA ARG A 179 6.92 3.47 24.19
C ARG A 179 8.03 4.43 24.58
N ALA A 180 8.02 5.66 24.06
CA ALA A 180 9.02 6.67 24.40
C ALA A 180 8.95 7.06 25.89
N ILE A 181 7.75 7.19 26.45
CA ILE A 181 7.54 7.47 27.88
C ILE A 181 8.02 6.29 28.74
N ALA A 182 7.70 5.06 28.35
CA ALA A 182 8.15 3.87 29.07
C ALA A 182 9.69 3.79 29.07
N LEU A 183 10.33 4.00 27.93
CA LEU A 183 11.79 4.03 27.81
C LEU A 183 12.42 5.09 28.72
N ALA A 184 11.81 6.27 28.83
CA ALA A 184 12.33 7.36 29.65
C ALA A 184 12.19 7.14 31.17
N ASN A 185 11.22 6.33 31.61
CA ASN A 185 10.87 6.19 33.03
C ASN A 185 11.26 4.84 33.65
N LEU A 186 11.49 3.80 32.84
CA LEU A 186 11.87 2.48 33.34
C LEU A 186 13.38 2.36 33.55
N SER A 187 13.78 1.97 34.75
CA SER A 187 15.17 1.62 35.06
C SER A 187 15.52 0.22 34.54
N GLY A 188 16.73 0.04 34.02
CA GLY A 188 17.25 -1.27 33.60
C GLY A 188 17.07 -1.60 32.11
N LEU A 189 16.58 -0.66 31.30
CA LEU A 189 16.60 -0.77 29.84
C LEU A 189 17.98 -0.37 29.30
N GLY A 190 18.52 -1.15 28.38
CA GLY A 190 19.83 -0.93 27.78
C GLY A 190 19.78 -0.09 26.48
N PRO A 191 20.95 0.15 25.86
CA PRO A 191 21.06 0.86 24.59
C PRO A 191 20.31 0.15 23.43
N ASP A 192 20.16 -1.17 23.51
CA ASP A 192 19.49 -1.97 22.49
C ASP A 192 17.97 -1.76 22.50
N GLU A 193 17.35 -1.63 23.68
CA GLU A 193 15.93 -1.27 23.79
C GLU A 193 15.67 0.13 23.25
N ALA A 194 16.54 1.10 23.57
CA ALA A 194 16.44 2.45 23.03
C ALA A 194 16.52 2.47 21.50
N ARG A 195 17.45 1.68 20.92
CA ARG A 195 17.56 1.51 19.46
C ARG A 195 16.32 0.88 18.86
N ASN A 196 15.73 -0.13 19.50
CA ASN A 196 14.53 -0.79 19.00
C ASN A 196 13.27 0.09 19.05
N VAL A 197 13.13 0.93 20.09
CA VAL A 197 12.07 1.96 20.17
C VAL A 197 12.22 2.96 19.01
N ALA A 198 13.43 3.48 18.80
CA ALA A 198 13.71 4.42 17.73
C ALA A 198 13.48 3.81 16.34
N ASN A 199 13.94 2.57 16.13
CA ASN A 199 13.76 1.85 14.88
C ASN A 199 12.28 1.61 14.60
N ARG A 200 11.49 1.08 15.55
CA ARG A 200 10.06 0.79 15.31
C ARG A 200 9.29 2.05 14.95
N LYS A 201 9.56 3.16 15.65
CA LYS A 201 8.99 4.45 15.30
C LYS A 201 9.33 4.85 13.86
N ALA A 202 10.58 4.66 13.42
CA ALA A 202 10.98 4.94 12.05
C ALA A 202 10.24 4.04 11.04
N GLU A 203 10.00 2.76 11.34
CA GLU A 203 9.19 1.87 10.49
C GLU A 203 7.75 2.37 10.38
N ASN A 204 7.14 2.78 11.49
CA ASN A 204 5.79 3.35 11.51
C ASN A 204 5.72 4.66 10.71
N ASP A 205 6.70 5.56 10.88
CA ASP A 205 6.78 6.83 10.17
C ASP A 205 6.89 6.64 8.64
N ILE A 206 7.58 5.59 8.19
CA ILE A 206 7.66 5.20 6.77
C ILE A 206 6.28 4.80 6.23
N HIS A 207 5.56 3.93 6.95
CA HIS A 207 4.22 3.51 6.54
C HIS A 207 3.23 4.68 6.48
N ILE A 208 3.31 5.60 7.44
CA ILE A 208 2.53 6.83 7.45
C ILE A 208 2.90 7.71 6.24
N ALA A 209 4.19 7.87 5.94
CA ALA A 209 4.64 8.66 4.79
C ALA A 209 4.12 8.11 3.46
N TRP A 210 4.08 6.78 3.29
CA TRP A 210 3.49 6.16 2.10
C TRP A 210 2.00 6.41 1.98
N PHE A 211 1.24 6.34 3.09
CA PHE A 211 -0.17 6.70 3.08
C PHE A 211 -0.37 8.14 2.61
N VAL A 212 0.37 9.09 3.18
CA VAL A 212 0.30 10.51 2.80
C VAL A 212 0.59 10.68 1.32
N ARG A 213 1.65 10.06 0.81
CA ARG A 213 2.04 10.12 -0.60
C ARG A 213 0.96 9.54 -1.51
N ALA A 214 0.42 8.37 -1.17
CA ALA A 214 -0.64 7.72 -1.93
C ALA A 214 -1.94 8.55 -1.97
N LEU A 215 -2.31 9.16 -0.84
CA LEU A 215 -3.48 10.03 -0.75
C LEU A 215 -3.33 11.29 -1.62
N ASN A 216 -2.16 11.94 -1.59
CA ASN A 216 -1.85 13.08 -2.46
C ASN A 216 -1.95 12.68 -3.94
N TYR A 217 -1.33 11.56 -4.32
CA TYR A 217 -1.35 11.12 -5.71
C TYR A 217 -2.77 10.85 -6.22
N ARG A 218 -3.64 10.23 -5.41
CA ARG A 218 -5.06 10.03 -5.75
C ARG A 218 -5.78 11.35 -5.97
N TYR A 219 -5.65 12.27 -5.00
CA TYR A 219 -6.28 13.59 -5.09
C TYR A 219 -5.84 14.34 -6.34
N GLN A 220 -4.52 14.40 -6.61
CA GLN A 220 -3.96 15.07 -7.79
C GLN A 220 -4.43 14.42 -9.09
N SER A 221 -4.49 13.09 -9.15
CA SER A 221 -4.96 12.34 -10.32
C SER A 221 -6.43 12.61 -10.62
N TYR A 222 -7.29 12.60 -9.58
CA TYR A 222 -8.71 12.89 -9.72
C TYR A 222 -8.96 14.35 -10.13
N ASN A 223 -8.22 15.29 -9.55
CA ASN A 223 -8.30 16.70 -9.92
C ASN A 223 -7.88 16.92 -11.39
N TYR A 224 -6.74 16.34 -11.78
CA TYR A 224 -6.26 16.38 -13.17
C TYR A 224 -7.29 15.82 -14.16
N ALA A 225 -7.92 14.68 -13.82
CA ALA A 225 -8.95 14.10 -14.66
C ALA A 225 -10.19 15.01 -14.77
N LEU A 226 -10.64 15.62 -13.67
CA LEU A 226 -11.79 16.53 -13.71
C LEU A 226 -11.52 17.74 -14.63
N ASP A 227 -10.34 18.35 -14.54
CA ASP A 227 -9.95 19.48 -15.41
C ASP A 227 -10.00 19.10 -16.89
N HIS A 228 -9.49 17.92 -17.24
CA HIS A 228 -9.49 17.48 -18.63
C HIS A 228 -10.88 17.07 -19.13
N LEU A 229 -11.70 16.44 -18.28
CA LEU A 229 -13.08 16.12 -18.63
C LEU A 229 -13.92 17.36 -18.90
N LEU A 230 -13.68 18.45 -18.16
CA LEU A 230 -14.37 19.71 -18.38
C LEU A 230 -14.03 20.33 -19.72
N VAL A 231 -12.80 20.15 -20.21
CA VAL A 231 -12.39 20.60 -21.54
C VAL A 231 -12.96 19.70 -22.64
N GLU A 232 -12.90 18.38 -22.46
CA GLU A 232 -13.34 17.42 -23.48
C GLU A 232 -14.86 17.32 -23.59
N THR A 233 -15.56 17.26 -22.45
CA THR A 233 -17.01 17.05 -22.38
C THR A 233 -17.58 17.76 -21.13
N PRO A 234 -17.88 19.07 -21.22
CA PRO A 234 -18.56 19.78 -20.15
C PRO A 234 -19.88 19.08 -19.75
N HIS A 235 -20.12 18.89 -18.45
CA HIS A 235 -21.33 18.22 -17.96
C HIS A 235 -21.63 18.63 -16.51
N GLU A 236 -22.91 18.76 -16.14
CA GLU A 236 -23.36 19.19 -14.79
C GLU A 236 -22.83 18.32 -13.63
N GLN A 237 -22.62 17.02 -13.87
CA GLN A 237 -22.10 16.09 -12.86
C GLN A 237 -20.70 16.42 -12.35
N SER A 238 -19.98 17.26 -13.09
CA SER A 238 -18.69 17.80 -12.70
C SER A 238 -18.76 18.58 -11.37
N LEU A 239 -19.92 19.16 -11.02
CA LEU A 239 -20.19 19.81 -9.73
C LEU A 239 -20.10 18.83 -8.56
N ALA A 240 -20.69 17.63 -8.70
CA ALA A 240 -20.67 16.61 -7.65
C ALA A 240 -19.26 16.03 -7.45
N VAL A 241 -18.49 15.90 -8.53
CA VAL A 241 -17.09 15.47 -8.47
C VAL A 241 -16.22 16.53 -7.79
N ASP A 242 -16.41 17.81 -8.11
CA ASP A 242 -15.68 18.92 -7.48
C ASP A 242 -15.96 19.01 -5.98
N GLU A 243 -17.22 18.87 -5.55
CA GLU A 243 -17.58 18.84 -4.13
C GLU A 243 -16.92 17.65 -3.40
N ALA A 244 -16.88 16.48 -4.02
CA ALA A 244 -16.19 15.32 -3.47
C ALA A 244 -14.66 15.56 -3.34
N LEU A 245 -14.04 16.21 -4.33
CA LEU A 245 -12.64 16.62 -4.28
C LEU A 245 -12.38 17.64 -3.17
N ARG A 246 -13.26 18.62 -2.97
CA ARG A 246 -13.17 19.61 -1.90
C ARG A 246 -13.24 18.96 -0.51
N ARG A 247 -14.06 17.91 -0.35
CA ARG A 247 -14.07 17.11 0.88
C ARG A 247 -12.77 16.32 1.06
N MET A 248 -12.25 15.74 -0.01
CA MET A 248 -11.00 14.97 0.02
C MET A 248 -9.79 15.87 0.32
N SER A 249 -9.75 17.10 -0.18
CA SER A 249 -8.65 18.04 0.05
C SER A 249 -8.46 18.34 1.54
N GLY A 250 -9.55 18.45 2.31
CA GLY A 250 -9.47 18.62 3.76
C GLY A 250 -8.70 17.50 4.46
N PHE A 251 -8.83 16.25 4.00
CA PHE A 251 -8.03 15.13 4.51
C PHE A 251 -6.59 15.16 3.98
N VAL A 252 -6.37 15.51 2.72
CA VAL A 252 -5.02 15.65 2.14
C VAL A 252 -4.21 16.69 2.92
N ASP A 253 -4.80 17.84 3.22
CA ASP A 253 -4.16 18.92 3.97
C ASP A 253 -3.78 18.49 5.40
N ARG A 254 -4.69 17.77 6.07
CA ARG A 254 -4.40 17.21 7.40
C ARG A 254 -3.29 16.17 7.34
N ALA A 255 -3.33 15.26 6.38
CA ALA A 255 -2.30 14.23 6.19
C ALA A 255 -0.92 14.85 5.92
N ASN A 256 -0.86 15.90 5.10
CA ASN A 256 0.38 16.64 4.80
C ASN A 256 0.97 17.33 6.03
N ARG A 257 0.13 17.79 6.96
CA ARG A 257 0.56 18.31 8.26
C ARG A 257 0.81 17.23 9.32
N ARG A 258 0.63 15.95 8.97
CA ARG A 258 0.62 14.81 9.90
C ARG A 258 -0.38 14.94 11.06
N ASP A 259 -1.48 15.65 10.83
CA ASP A 259 -2.59 15.78 11.77
C ASP A 259 -3.57 14.61 11.60
N PHE A 260 -3.23 13.46 12.18
CA PHE A 260 -4.08 12.26 12.18
C PHE A 260 -4.96 12.16 13.43
N CYS A 261 -4.51 12.75 14.54
CA CYS A 261 -5.16 12.67 15.85
C CYS A 261 -6.12 13.82 16.16
N GLY A 262 -6.15 14.90 15.37
CA GLY A 262 -7.08 15.99 15.60
C GLY A 262 -8.53 15.51 15.58
N ASP A 263 -9.34 16.00 16.52
CA ASP A 263 -10.77 15.69 16.62
C ASP A 263 -11.41 15.95 15.26
N GLY A 264 -11.90 14.88 14.61
CA GLY A 264 -12.57 14.94 13.31
C GLY A 264 -13.80 15.87 13.26
N GLY A 265 -14.14 16.55 14.37
CA GLY A 265 -15.21 17.53 14.51
C GLY A 265 -14.81 18.93 15.00
N ALA A 266 -13.55 19.21 15.38
CA ALA A 266 -13.14 20.52 15.90
C ALA A 266 -12.28 21.36 14.93
N GLY A 267 -12.20 20.90 13.67
CA GLY A 267 -11.28 21.41 12.65
C GLY A 267 -11.91 21.76 11.30
N MET A 268 -13.24 21.81 11.19
CA MET A 268 -13.88 22.81 10.32
C MET A 268 -13.85 24.17 11.03
N ARG A 269 -12.77 24.49 11.77
CA ARG A 269 -12.36 25.89 11.84
C ARG A 269 -11.95 26.20 10.42
N ARG A 270 -12.64 27.15 9.80
CA ARG A 270 -12.18 27.84 8.59
C ARG A 270 -10.66 28.00 8.69
N SER A 271 -9.90 27.11 8.06
CA SER A 271 -8.79 27.61 7.30
C SER A 271 -9.50 28.45 6.24
N ASP A 272 -9.42 29.78 6.36
CA ASP A 272 -9.94 30.75 5.39
C ASP A 272 -9.34 30.56 3.98
N VAL A 273 -8.64 29.46 3.72
CA VAL A 273 -8.46 28.89 2.40
C VAL A 273 -9.81 28.30 1.96
N VAL A 274 -10.73 29.20 1.60
CA VAL A 274 -11.79 28.86 0.65
C VAL A 274 -11.05 28.45 -0.62
N ILE A 275 -10.92 27.15 -0.88
CA ILE A 275 -10.52 26.69 -2.20
C ILE A 275 -11.69 27.09 -3.11
N PRO A 276 -11.49 28.06 -4.02
CA PRO A 276 -12.57 28.51 -4.90
C PRO A 276 -13.09 27.31 -5.66
N SER A 277 -14.41 27.15 -5.76
CA SER A 277 -14.92 26.14 -6.67
C SER A 277 -14.48 26.51 -8.08
N ARG A 278 -14.08 25.51 -8.88
CA ARG A 278 -13.70 25.72 -10.29
C ARG A 278 -14.84 26.29 -11.14
N TYR A 279 -16.04 26.38 -10.57
CA TYR A 279 -17.26 26.91 -11.19
C TYR A 279 -17.62 28.33 -10.75
N GLU A 280 -16.86 28.98 -9.86
CA GLU A 280 -17.15 30.37 -9.44
C GLU A 280 -17.16 31.37 -10.61
N THR A 281 -16.47 31.04 -11.70
CA THR A 281 -16.43 31.85 -12.94
C THR A 281 -17.11 31.19 -14.15
N GLN A 282 -17.68 29.98 -14.01
CA GLN A 282 -18.38 29.34 -15.14
C GLN A 282 -19.78 29.92 -15.32
N VAL A 283 -20.11 30.32 -16.55
CA VAL A 283 -21.48 30.68 -16.94
C VAL A 283 -22.30 29.39 -16.87
N ILE A 284 -23.21 29.31 -15.89
CA ILE A 284 -24.12 28.18 -15.72
C ILE A 284 -24.91 28.03 -17.02
N ASP A 285 -24.73 26.90 -17.71
CA ASP A 285 -25.58 26.53 -18.83
C ASP A 285 -26.99 26.29 -18.29
N ARG A 286 -27.94 27.10 -18.76
CA ARG A 286 -29.35 27.04 -18.35
C ARG A 286 -30.18 26.18 -19.31
N GLU A 287 -29.56 25.39 -20.18
CA GLU A 287 -30.29 24.55 -21.11
C GLU A 287 -31.16 23.52 -20.35
N ILE A 288 -32.48 23.77 -20.39
CA ILE A 288 -33.48 22.83 -19.89
C ILE A 288 -33.68 21.77 -20.97
N VAL A 289 -33.03 20.61 -20.81
CA VAL A 289 -33.29 19.44 -21.66
C VAL A 289 -34.63 18.84 -21.24
N LEU A 290 -35.69 19.18 -21.97
CA LEU A 290 -37.01 18.58 -21.77
C LEU A 290 -36.96 17.08 -22.16
N PRO A 291 -37.54 16.19 -21.33
CA PRO A 291 -37.66 14.78 -21.69
C PRO A 291 -38.57 14.62 -22.92
N LYS A 292 -38.13 13.79 -23.88
CA LYS A 292 -38.97 13.34 -25.00
C LYS A 292 -40.04 12.37 -24.52
#